data_AF-A0A536SKG5-F1
#
_entry.id   AF-A0A536SKG5-F1
#
_cell.length_a   1.000
_cell.length_b   1.000
_cell.length_c   1.000
_cell.angle_alpha   90.00
_cell.angle_beta   90.00
_cell.angle_gamma   90.00
#
_symmetry.space_group_name_H-M   'P 1'
#
loop_
_entity.id
_entity.type
_entity.pdbx_description
1 polymer ?
#
loop_
_entity_poly.entity_id
_entity_poly.type
_entity_poly.pdbx_seq_one_letter_code
_entity_poly.pdbx_strand_id
1 'polypeptide(L)'
;DDKSLPKAERKQLQIEHAPHLSRAAKLVKLADKIANLRDVADHPPSQWPLERRREYFDWAKRVVDGLRGTHARLEAAFDAAYARRP
;
A
#
# COMPACT_ATOMS: atom_id res chain seq x y z
N ASP A 1 -1.14 -12.74 5.60
CA ASP A 1 -0.64 -12.90 4.23
C ASP A 1 -0.21 -14.34 4.10
N ASP A 2 -0.80 -15.09 3.18
CA ASP A 2 -0.44 -16.49 2.99
C ASP A 2 0.82 -16.55 2.13
N LYS A 3 1.98 -16.76 2.77
CA LYS A 3 3.28 -16.77 2.10
C LYS A 3 3.52 -18.01 1.24
N SER A 4 2.62 -18.99 1.26
CA SER A 4 2.69 -20.14 0.34
C SER A 4 2.33 -19.76 -1.10
N LEU A 5 1.63 -18.64 -1.28
CA LEU A 5 1.20 -18.17 -2.60
C LEU A 5 2.26 -17.32 -3.32
N PRO A 6 2.28 -17.37 -4.67
CA PRO A 6 3.06 -16.46 -5.50
C PRO A 6 2.87 -14.99 -5.12
N LYS A 7 3.94 -14.20 -5.22
CA LYS A 7 3.92 -12.78 -4.82
C LYS A 7 2.84 -11.96 -5.55
N ALA A 8 2.58 -12.26 -6.82
CA ALA A 8 1.54 -11.60 -7.60
C ALA A 8 0.14 -11.90 -7.05
N GLU A 9 -0.12 -13.16 -6.70
CA GLU A 9 -1.39 -13.61 -6.13
C GLU A 9 -1.63 -12.98 -4.75
N ARG A 10 -0.62 -12.98 -3.88
CA ARG A 10 -0.69 -12.27 -2.58
C ARG A 10 -0.98 -10.78 -2.73
N LYS A 11 -0.41 -10.13 -3.76
CA LYS A 11 -0.67 -8.73 -4.06
C LYS A 11 -2.12 -8.51 -4.49
N GLN A 12 -2.65 -9.39 -5.31
CA GLN A 12 -4.03 -9.33 -5.81
C GLN A 12 -5.04 -9.55 -4.67
N LEU A 13 -4.84 -10.58 -3.85
CA LEU A 13 -5.68 -10.86 -2.68
C LEU A 13 -5.73 -9.69 -1.68
N GLN A 14 -4.64 -8.92 -1.55
CA GLN A 14 -4.65 -7.73 -0.70
C GLN A 14 -5.57 -6.62 -1.23
N ILE A 15 -5.75 -6.52 -2.54
CA ILE A 15 -6.68 -5.55 -3.15
C ILE A 15 -8.11 -6.01 -2.93
N GLU A 16 -8.39 -7.29 -3.21
CA GLU A 16 -9.71 -7.88 -3.07
C GLU A 16 -10.20 -7.90 -1.63
N HIS A 17 -9.31 -8.19 -0.68
CA HIS A 17 -9.68 -8.31 0.73
C HIS A 17 -9.79 -6.96 1.46
N ALA A 18 -9.09 -5.91 0.99
CA ALA A 18 -9.07 -4.58 1.62
C ALA A 18 -10.46 -4.02 2.01
N PRO A 19 -11.48 -3.98 1.13
CA PRO A 19 -12.79 -3.45 1.48
C PRO A 19 -13.52 -4.23 2.58
N HIS A 20 -13.23 -5.52 2.72
CA HIS A 20 -13.88 -6.44 3.66
C HIS A 20 -13.24 -6.45 5.06
N LEU A 21 -12.12 -5.74 5.24
CA LEU A 21 -11.46 -5.64 6.54
C LEU A 21 -12.34 -4.92 7.58
N SER A 22 -12.22 -5.31 8.84
CA SER A 22 -12.79 -4.55 9.95
C SER A 22 -12.19 -3.14 10.01
N ARG A 23 -12.90 -2.17 10.58
CA ARG A 23 -12.41 -0.79 10.72
C ARG A 23 -11.01 -0.73 11.37
N ALA A 24 -10.79 -1.48 12.44
CA ALA A 24 -9.48 -1.54 13.11
C ALA A 24 -8.39 -2.11 12.20
N ALA A 25 -8.69 -3.17 11.44
CA ALA A 25 -7.74 -3.73 10.47
C ALA A 25 -7.45 -2.78 9.32
N LYS A 26 -8.44 -2.01 8.84
CA LYS A 26 -8.24 -0.96 7.82
C LYS A 26 -7.30 0.13 8.31
N LEU A 27 -7.40 0.56 9.58
CA LEU A 27 -6.49 1.56 10.17
C LEU A 27 -5.03 1.06 10.18
N VAL A 28 -4.81 -0.18 10.63
CA VAL A 28 -3.47 -0.80 10.63
C VAL A 28 -2.93 -0.91 9.21
N LYS A 29 -3.77 -1.34 8.26
CA LYS A 29 -3.38 -1.47 6.85
C LYS A 29 -3.03 -0.12 6.21
N LEU A 30 -3.78 0.94 6.53
CA LEU A 30 -3.48 2.30 6.09
C LEU A 30 -2.12 2.76 6.64
N ALA A 31 -1.90 2.63 7.95
CA ALA A 31 -0.64 3.01 8.59
C ALA A 31 0.56 2.26 8.00
N ASP A 32 0.43 0.94 7.80
CA ASP A 32 1.43 0.11 7.13
C ASP A 32 1.75 0.63 5.72
N LYS A 33 0.73 0.92 4.89
CA LYS A 33 0.96 1.39 3.52
C LYS A 33 1.62 2.78 3.47
N ILE A 34 1.28 3.68 4.40
CA ILE A 34 1.91 5.00 4.52
C ILE A 34 3.40 4.85 4.85
N ALA A 35 3.74 4.04 5.86
CA ALA A 35 5.12 3.81 6.25
C ALA A 35 5.94 3.23 5.10
N ASN A 36 5.42 2.17 4.46
CA ASN A 36 6.10 1.54 3.33
C ASN A 36 6.31 2.48 2.14
N LEU A 37 5.34 3.36 1.80
CA LEU A 37 5.54 4.31 0.69
C LEU A 37 6.61 5.36 0.99
N ARG A 38 6.66 5.84 2.25
CA ARG A 38 7.72 6.76 2.68
C ARG A 38 9.08 6.10 2.59
N ASP A 39 9.21 4.86 3.05
CA ASP A 39 10.46 4.10 2.96
C ASP A 39 10.88 3.87 1.50
N VAL A 40 9.97 3.48 0.61
CA VAL A 40 10.32 3.31 -0.81
C VAL A 40 10.66 4.64 -1.50
N ALA A 41 10.12 5.77 -1.03
CA ALA A 41 10.47 7.10 -1.54
C ALA A 41 11.87 7.54 -1.08
N ASP A 42 12.12 7.49 0.23
CA ASP A 42 13.32 8.01 0.88
C ASP A 42 14.51 7.04 0.82
N HIS A 43 14.25 5.76 1.02
CA HIS A 43 15.24 4.71 1.18
C HIS A 43 14.85 3.48 0.34
N PRO A 44 14.75 3.63 -1.00
CA PRO A 44 14.36 2.51 -1.85
C PRO A 44 15.32 1.33 -1.71
N PRO A 45 14.82 0.09 -1.76
CA PRO A 45 15.69 -1.08 -1.80
C PRO A 45 16.68 -0.97 -2.96
N SER A 46 17.98 -1.18 -2.69
CA SER A 46 19.07 -0.91 -3.64
C SER A 46 18.96 -1.70 -4.95
N GLN A 47 18.29 -2.83 -4.92
CA GLN A 47 18.04 -3.72 -6.06
C GLN A 47 16.72 -3.42 -6.81
N TRP A 48 15.96 -2.40 -6.43
CA TRP A 48 14.72 -2.06 -7.12
C TRP A 48 14.96 -1.06 -8.25
N PRO A 49 14.69 -1.46 -9.51
CA PRO A 49 14.67 -0.50 -10.60
C PRO A 49 13.50 0.48 -10.41
N LEU A 50 13.56 1.62 -11.10
CA LEU A 50 12.59 2.70 -11.00
C LEU A 50 11.16 2.21 -11.28
N GLU A 51 11.01 1.36 -12.29
CA GLU A 51 9.75 0.75 -12.72
C GLU A 51 9.12 -0.06 -11.58
N ARG A 52 9.94 -0.83 -10.86
CA ARG A 52 9.48 -1.63 -9.72
C ARG A 52 9.02 -0.76 -8.56
N ARG A 53 9.65 0.39 -8.33
CA ARG A 53 9.21 1.37 -7.32
C ARG A 53 7.84 1.92 -7.71
N ARG A 54 7.69 2.35 -8.96
CA ARG A 54 6.42 2.84 -9.53
C ARG A 54 5.28 1.82 -9.41
N GLU A 55 5.55 0.57 -9.79
CA GLU A 55 4.59 -0.54 -9.65
C GLU A 55 4.19 -0.80 -8.20
N TYR A 56 5.13 -0.63 -7.26
CA TYR A 56 4.81 -0.76 -5.83
C TYR A 56 3.86 0.34 -5.36
N PHE A 57 4.10 1.58 -5.78
CA PHE A 57 3.22 2.71 -5.50
C PHE A 57 1.82 2.46 -6.06
N ASP A 58 1.72 2.05 -7.32
CA ASP A 58 0.43 1.82 -7.98
C ASP A 58 -0.35 0.67 -7.35
N TRP A 59 0.36 -0.41 -6.98
CA TRP A 59 -0.23 -1.50 -6.20
C TRP A 59 -0.73 -1.03 -4.83
N ALA A 60 0.06 -0.24 -4.10
CA ALA A 60 -0.33 0.28 -2.79
C ALA A 60 -1.58 1.17 -2.90
N LYS A 61 -1.67 2.00 -3.95
CA LYS A 61 -2.86 2.80 -4.25
C LYS A 61 -4.10 1.92 -4.46
N ARG A 62 -4.01 0.87 -5.28
CA ARG A 62 -5.13 -0.06 -5.50
C ARG A 62 -5.64 -0.71 -4.20
N VAL A 63 -4.74 -1.02 -3.27
CA VAL A 63 -5.13 -1.52 -1.94
C VAL A 63 -5.83 -0.42 -1.13
N VAL A 64 -5.27 0.79 -1.07
CA VAL A 64 -5.82 1.89 -0.26
C VAL A 64 -7.13 2.44 -0.81
N ASP A 65 -7.36 2.38 -2.11
CA ASP A 65 -8.65 2.75 -2.71
C ASP A 65 -9.80 1.90 -2.12
N GLY A 66 -9.55 0.61 -1.82
CA GLY A 66 -10.50 -0.25 -1.09
C GLY A 66 -10.63 0.04 0.42
N LEU A 67 -9.76 0.88 0.98
CA LEU A 67 -9.76 1.27 2.40
C LEU A 67 -10.36 2.66 2.66
N ARG A 68 -10.67 3.43 1.62
CA ARG A 68 -11.18 4.81 1.74
C ARG A 68 -12.50 4.88 2.51
N GLY A 69 -12.74 6.03 3.13
CA GLY A 69 -13.89 6.24 4.01
C GLY A 69 -13.74 5.65 5.41
N THR A 70 -12.52 5.26 5.80
CA THR A 70 -12.22 4.70 7.13
C THR A 70 -11.71 5.78 8.08
N HIS A 71 -10.75 6.61 7.63
CA HIS A 71 -10.07 7.59 8.46
C HIS A 71 -9.37 8.67 7.63
N ALA A 72 -10.05 9.81 7.45
CA ALA A 72 -9.63 10.91 6.58
C ALA A 72 -8.17 11.37 6.77
N ARG A 73 -7.67 11.45 8.01
CA ARG A 73 -6.28 11.89 8.25
C ARG A 73 -5.22 10.89 7.78
N LEU A 74 -5.51 9.59 7.87
CA LEU A 74 -4.57 8.57 7.38
C LEU A 74 -4.64 8.48 5.86
N GLU A 75 -5.83 8.63 5.30
CA GLU A 75 -6.06 8.71 3.86
C GLU A 75 -5.31 9.89 3.24
N ALA A 76 -5.42 11.09 3.82
CA ALA A 76 -4.64 12.26 3.38
C ALA A 76 -3.12 12.07 3.55
N ALA A 77 -2.68 11.43 4.64
CA ALA A 77 -1.27 11.10 4.83
C ALA A 77 -0.75 10.08 3.79
N PHE A 78 -1.61 9.15 3.36
CA PHE A 78 -1.30 8.26 2.25
C PHE A 78 -1.20 9.02 0.94
N ASP A 79 -2.13 9.94 0.65
CA ASP A 79 -2.09 10.75 -0.57
C ASP A 79 -0.81 11.59 -0.65
N ALA A 80 -0.41 12.20 0.47
CA ALA A 80 0.86 12.92 0.56
C ALA A 80 2.08 12.01 0.36
N ALA A 81 2.05 10.76 0.85
CA ALA A 81 3.12 9.81 0.61
C ALA A 81 3.13 9.32 -0.86
N TYR A 82 1.97 9.07 -1.45
CA TYR A 82 1.83 8.63 -2.84
C TYR A 82 2.25 9.70 -3.84
N ALA A 83 2.05 10.99 -3.53
CA ALA A 83 2.53 12.10 -4.36
C ALA A 83 4.07 12.12 -4.55
N ARG A 84 4.80 11.37 -3.73
CA ARG A 84 6.26 11.19 -3.82
C ARG A 84 6.67 10.04 -4.76
N ARG A 85 5.72 9.51 -5.54
CA ARG A 85 5.96 8.46 -6.52
C ARG A 85 7.08 8.89 -7.48
N PRO A 86 8.17 8.11 -7.59
CA PRO A 86 9.28 8.43 -8.48
C PRO A 86 8.94 8.18 -9.95
#